data_AF-A0A2M8ESR2-F1
#
_entry.id   AF-A0A2M8ESR2-F1
#
_cell.length_a   1.000
_cell.length_b   1.000
_cell.length_c   1.000
_cell.angle_alpha   90.00
_cell.angle_beta   90.00
_cell.angle_gamma   90.00
#
_symmetry.space_group_name_H-M   'P 1'
#
loop_
_entity.id
_entity.type
_entity.pdbx_description
1 polymer ?
#
loop_
_entity_poly.entity_id
_entity_poly.type
_entity_poly.pdbx_seq_one_letter_code
_entity_poly.pdbx_strand_id
1 'polypeptide(L)' 'ESYLEVVKLDKQLKYANQKGIPYVVILGPDEIKKNEVTLKNMETGDQEKIPQSKLSDYFK' A
#
# COMPACT_ATOMS: atom_id res chain seq x y z
N GLU A 1 -5.94 13.74 -0.35
CA GLU A 1 -5.70 13.80 1.11
C GLU A 1 -4.88 12.60 1.59
N SER A 2 -3.80 12.84 2.34
CA SER A 2 -2.99 11.80 2.98
C SER A 2 -3.48 11.56 4.41
N TYR A 3 -4.26 10.50 4.63
CA TYR A 3 -4.70 10.05 5.95
C TYR A 3 -3.59 9.23 6.63
N LEU A 4 -2.65 9.93 7.25
CA LEU A 4 -1.56 9.37 8.07
C LEU A 4 -1.92 9.35 9.57
N GLU A 5 -3.21 9.19 9.91
CA GLU A 5 -3.51 8.72 11.26
C GLU A 5 -3.11 7.24 11.32
N VAL A 6 -2.41 6.84 12.39
CA VAL A 6 -2.02 5.45 12.70
C VAL A 6 -3.28 4.68 13.10
N VAL A 7 -4.24 4.65 12.19
CA VAL A 7 -5.41 3.80 12.29
C VAL A 7 -4.93 2.42 11.89
N LYS A 8 -5.13 1.41 12.76
CA LYS A 8 -4.73 0.01 12.50
C LYS A 8 -4.94 -0.35 11.02
N LEU A 9 -3.96 -1.03 10.40
CA LEU A 9 -3.99 -1.44 8.99
C LEU A 9 -5.36 -1.94 8.51
N ASP A 10 -6.08 -2.67 9.36
CA ASP A 10 -7.46 -3.13 9.11
C ASP A 10 -8.44 -2.00 8.72
N LYS A 11 -8.39 -0.86 9.40
CA LYS A 11 -9.24 0.30 9.11
C LYS A 11 -8.82 1.01 7.82
N GLN A 12 -7.52 1.10 7.52
CA GLN A 12 -7.03 1.70 6.27
C GLN A 12 -7.40 0.81 5.07
N LEU A 13 -7.27 -0.51 5.21
CA LEU A 13 -7.69 -1.48 4.19
C LEU A 13 -9.20 -1.42 3.95
N LYS A 14 -10.02 -1.38 5.02
CA LYS A 14 -11.48 -1.20 4.90
C LYS A 14 -11.84 0.13 4.26
N TYR A 15 -11.16 1.22 4.61
CA TYR A 15 -11.39 2.53 4.01
C TYR A 15 -11.07 2.52 2.51
N ALA A 16 -9.92 1.96 2.12
CA ALA A 16 -9.53 1.81 0.72
C ALA A 16 -10.56 0.99 -0.06
N ASN A 17 -11.02 -0.13 0.51
CA ASN A 17 -12.07 -0.95 -0.10
C ASN A 17 -13.40 -0.17 -0.23
N GLN A 18 -13.83 0.53 0.83
CA GLN A 18 -15.05 1.34 0.83
C GLN A 18 -14.99 2.52 -0.16
N LYS A 19 -13.80 3.06 -0.39
CA LYS A 19 -13.55 4.10 -1.40
C LYS A 19 -13.41 3.54 -2.82
N GLY A 20 -13.42 2.21 -2.99
CA GLY A 20 -13.21 1.56 -4.28
C GLY A 20 -11.80 1.75 -4.81
N ILE A 21 -10.80 1.86 -3.93
CA ILE A 21 -9.40 2.01 -4.33
C ILE A 21 -8.87 0.62 -4.75
N PRO A 22 -8.46 0.43 -6.02
CA PRO A 22 -8.03 -0.87 -6.52
C PRO A 22 -6.65 -1.29 -5.97
N TYR A 23 -5.78 -0.34 -5.63
CA TYR A 23 -4.42 -0.61 -5.15
C TYR A 23 -4.11 0.15 -3.86
N VAL A 24 -3.52 -0.55 -2.90
CA VAL A 24 -3.05 0.02 -1.62
C VAL A 24 -1.56 -0.25 -1.44
N VAL A 25 -0.82 0.80 -1.11
CA VAL A 25 0.61 0.68 -0.78
C VAL A 25 0.74 0.63 0.74
N ILE A 26 1.37 -0.43 1.24
CA ILE A 26 1.65 -0.65 2.64
C ILE A 26 3.14 -0.39 2.87
N LEU A 27 3.41 0.57 3.76
CA LEU A 27 4.75 1.00 4.16
C LEU A 27 4.92 0.75 5.67
N GLY A 28 5.42 -0.44 6.00
CA GLY A 28 5.79 -0.81 7.36
C GLY A 28 7.23 -0.38 7.73
N PRO A 29 7.61 -0.46 9.01
CA PRO A 29 8.98 -0.20 9.43
C PRO A 29 10.01 -1.20 8.85
N ASP A 30 9.59 -2.42 8.52
CA ASP A 30 10.44 -3.44 7.89
C ASP A 30 10.70 -3.10 6.41
N GLU A 31 9.64 -2.72 5.69
CA GLU A 31 9.64 -2.19 4.33
C GLU A 31 10.53 -0.94 4.18
N ILE A 32 10.41 0.02 5.11
CA ILE A 32 11.27 1.20 5.14
C ILE A 32 12.74 0.82 5.34
N LYS A 33 13.03 -0.16 6.22
CA LYS A 33 14.39 -0.67 6.40
C LYS A 33 14.94 -1.33 5.14
N LYS A 34 14.10 -2.04 4.40
CA LYS A 34 14.48 -2.77 3.19
C LYS A 34 14.41 -1.94 1.92
N ASN A 35 13.93 -0.69 1.99
CA ASN A 35 13.61 0.13 0.81
C ASN A 35 12.68 -0.61 -0.16
N GLU A 36 11.74 -1.37 0.39
CA GLU A 36 10.71 -2.12 -0.33
C GLU A 36 9.34 -1.59 0.10
N VAL A 37 8.34 -1.79 -0.73
CA VAL A 37 6.94 -1.46 -0.41
C VAL A 37 6.07 -2.63 -0.78
N THR A 38 5.04 -2.89 0.02
CA THR A 38 4.08 -3.95 -0.28
C THR A 38 2.89 -3.33 -0.98
N LEU A 39 2.69 -3.65 -2.25
CA LEU A 39 1.56 -3.23 -3.05
C LEU A 39 0.49 -4.32 -3.01
N LYS A 40 -0.67 -3.99 -2.45
CA LYS A 40 -1.81 -4.89 -2.33
C LYS A 40 -2.86 -4.50 -3.35
N ASN A 41 -3.22 -5.45 -4.20
CA ASN A 41 -4.37 -5.34 -5.09
C ASN A 41 -5.63 -5.72 -4.31
N MET A 42 -6.59 -4.80 -4.24
CA MET A 42 -7.86 -5.00 -3.54
C MET A 42 -8.92 -5.65 -4.42
N GLU A 43 -8.74 -5.66 -5.74
CA GLU A 43 -9.62 -6.33 -6.70
C GLU A 43 -9.33 -7.84 -6.73
N THR A 44 -8.06 -8.24 -6.76
CA THR A 44 -7.67 -9.65 -6.80
C THR A 44 -7.31 -10.23 -5.42
N GLY A 45 -6.96 -9.37 -4.46
CA GLY A 45 -6.44 -9.78 -3.16
C GLY A 45 -4.93 -10.08 -3.13
N ASP A 46 -4.24 -9.97 -4.28
CA ASP A 46 -2.81 -10.22 -4.39
C ASP A 46 -1.98 -9.18 -3.64
N GLN A 47 -0.86 -9.64 -3.10
CA GLN A 47 0.12 -8.80 -2.42
C GLN A 47 1.49 -9.02 -3.05
N GLU A 48 2.01 -7.98 -3.68
CA GLU A 48 3.34 -7.96 -4.28
C GLU A 48 4.26 -7.07 -3.44
N LYS A 49 5.51 -7.48 -3.27
CA LYS A 49 6.55 -6.60 -2.72
C LYS A 49 7.35 -6.07 -3.89
N ILE A 50 7.34 -4.76 -4.05
CA ILE A 50 8.16 -4.08 -5.05
C ILE A 50 9.20 -3.21 -4.34
N PRO A 51 10.43 -3.13 -4.86
CA PRO A 51 11.42 -2.19 -4.34
C PRO A 51 10.91 -0.76 -4.53
N GLN A 52 11.19 0.13 -3.57
CA GLN A 52 10.78 1.53 -3.61
C GLN A 52 11.30 2.24 -4.88
N SER A 53 12.44 1.81 -5.42
CA SER A 53 12.96 2.30 -6.72
C SER A 53 12.06 1.98 -7.92
N LYS A 54 11.29 0.87 -7.88
CA LYS A 54 10.34 0.51 -8.95
C LYS A 54 8.99 1.20 -8.80
N LEU A 55 8.67 1.75 -7.62
CA LEU A 55 7.40 2.42 -7.38
C LEU A 55 7.19 3.60 -8.34
N SER A 56 8.23 4.38 -8.62
CA SER A 56 8.19 5.50 -9.57
C SER A 56 7.94 5.10 -11.02
N ASP A 57 8.17 3.83 -11.38
CA ASP A 57 7.91 3.32 -12.73
C ASP A 57 6.43 2.95 -12.93
N TYR A 58 5.75 2.54 -11.85
CA TYR A 58 4.33 2.16 -11.86
C TYR A 58 3.35 3.34 -11.98
N PHE A 59 3.77 4.55 -11.58
CA PHE A 59 2.93 5.75 -11.59
C PHE A 59 3.25 6.71 -12.75
N LYS A 60 3.99 6.25 -13.77
CA LYS A 60 4.44 7.06 -14.89
C LYS A 60 3.51 7.01 -16.09
#